data_AF-A0A7S2Q927-F1
#
_entry.id   AF-A0A7S2Q927-F1
#
_cell.length_a   1.000
_cell.length_b   1.000
_cell.length_c   1.000
_cell.angle_alpha   90.00
_cell.angle_beta   90.00
_cell.angle_gamma   90.00
#
_symmetry.space_group_name_H-M   'P 1'
#
loop_
_entity.id
_entity.type
_entity.pdbx_description
1 polymer ?
#
loop_
_entity_poly.entity_id
_entity_poly.type
_entity_poly.pdbx_seq_one_letter_code
_entity_poly.pdbx_strand_id
1 'polypeptide(L)'
;DLHVVHKRSRPLAVASRQLALGMDTARRLDALEWLVQAFEIIDVPDAQLFAAFGLLDRFAAAAPAPISAGPAAFSLVLAAMLVALKVGGTQRHLDRAKKLVVETLGSPRPWAAVRSAEQQILRRLGFRACTPTARDLLDRLLRDALAQVLRRPPRDGNAWDAEAFARCETLARYLLE
;
A
#
# COMPACT_ATOMS: atom_id res chain seq x y z
N ASP A 1 -14.22 1.77 -8.27
CA ASP A 1 -14.59 0.41 -8.68
C ASP A 1 -13.36 -0.51 -8.60
N LEU A 2 -13.32 -1.41 -7.63
CA LEU A 2 -12.19 -2.31 -7.36
C LEU A 2 -11.86 -3.22 -8.56
N HIS A 3 -12.89 -3.62 -9.31
CA HIS A 3 -12.76 -4.48 -10.47
C HIS A 3 -12.02 -3.78 -11.62
N VAL A 4 -12.23 -2.48 -11.81
CA VAL A 4 -11.48 -1.67 -12.80
C VAL A 4 -10.01 -1.57 -12.42
N VAL A 5 -9.69 -1.33 -11.14
CA VAL A 5 -8.30 -1.23 -10.67
C VAL A 5 -7.59 -2.58 -10.83
N HIS A 6 -8.25 -3.69 -10.48
CA HIS A 6 -7.73 -5.04 -10.69
C HIS A 6 -7.47 -5.36 -12.17
N LYS A 7 -8.42 -5.05 -13.07
CA LYS A 7 -8.23 -5.25 -14.53
C LYS A 7 -7.03 -4.47 -15.06
N ARG A 8 -6.82 -3.26 -14.56
CA ARG A 8 -5.68 -2.41 -14.95
C ARG A 8 -4.35 -2.91 -14.41
N SER A 9 -4.31 -3.57 -13.25
CA SER A 9 -3.06 -4.11 -12.71
C SER A 9 -2.68 -5.48 -13.29
N ARG A 10 -3.66 -6.28 -13.73
CA ARG A 10 -3.49 -7.68 -14.16
C ARG A 10 -2.41 -7.95 -15.23
N PRO A 11 -2.25 -7.13 -16.29
CA PRO A 11 -1.25 -7.42 -17.33
C PRO A 11 0.22 -7.40 -16.91
N LEU A 12 0.56 -6.91 -15.72
CA LEU A 12 1.92 -7.06 -15.18
C LEU A 12 2.23 -8.49 -14.74
N ALA A 13 1.20 -9.33 -14.56
CA ALA A 13 1.31 -10.76 -14.23
C ALA A 13 2.28 -11.10 -13.08
N VAL A 14 2.45 -10.17 -12.13
CA VAL A 14 3.27 -10.39 -10.94
C VAL A 14 2.58 -11.45 -10.09
N ALA A 15 3.16 -12.65 -10.03
CA ALA A 15 2.65 -13.72 -9.19
C ALA A 15 2.91 -13.40 -7.72
N SER A 16 2.00 -13.76 -6.81
CA SER A 16 2.15 -13.48 -5.37
C SER A 16 3.47 -13.98 -4.80
N ARG A 17 3.93 -15.16 -5.25
CA ARG A 17 5.23 -15.74 -4.89
C ARG A 17 6.45 -14.88 -5.29
N GLN A 18 6.31 -14.02 -6.31
CA GLN A 18 7.38 -13.16 -6.79
C GLN A 18 7.51 -11.88 -5.95
N LEU A 19 6.46 -11.48 -5.22
CA LEU A 19 6.50 -10.32 -4.32
C LEU A 19 7.53 -10.52 -3.20
N ALA A 20 7.63 -11.74 -2.68
CA ALA A 20 8.60 -12.09 -1.64
C ALA A 20 10.03 -12.28 -2.16
N LEU A 21 10.25 -12.33 -3.47
CA LEU A 21 11.56 -12.62 -4.07
C LEU A 21 12.29 -11.37 -4.60
N GLY A 22 11.57 -10.26 -4.79
CA GLY A 22 12.14 -9.05 -5.38
C GLY A 22 13.05 -8.24 -4.46
N MET A 23 12.89 -8.38 -3.14
CA MET A 23 13.66 -7.68 -2.12
C MET A 23 14.09 -8.64 -1.03
N ASP A 24 15.28 -8.39 -0.47
CA ASP A 24 15.76 -9.08 0.73
C ASP A 24 14.84 -8.78 1.93
N THR A 25 14.60 -9.79 2.77
CA THR A 25 13.63 -9.72 3.88
C THR A 25 13.98 -8.61 4.87
N ALA A 26 15.25 -8.46 5.25
CA ALA A 26 15.67 -7.42 6.19
C ALA A 26 15.40 -6.02 5.60
N ARG A 27 15.75 -5.81 4.33
CA ARG A 27 15.52 -4.53 3.65
C ARG A 27 14.05 -4.19 3.47
N ARG A 28 13.22 -5.20 3.24
CA ARG A 28 11.77 -5.02 3.15
C ARG A 28 11.20 -4.57 4.50
N LEU A 29 11.71 -5.12 5.61
CA LEU A 29 11.35 -4.69 6.96
C LEU A 29 11.85 -3.27 7.25
N ASP A 30 13.10 -2.93 6.94
CA ASP A 30 13.63 -1.57 7.11
C ASP A 30 12.81 -0.53 6.34
N ALA A 31 12.46 -0.84 5.08
CA ALA A 31 11.62 0.03 4.25
C ALA A 31 10.21 0.17 4.82
N LEU A 32 9.63 -0.92 5.33
CA LEU A 32 8.31 -0.91 5.95
C LEU A 32 8.31 -0.07 7.23
N GLU A 33 9.26 -0.29 8.12
CA GLU A 33 9.40 0.46 9.37
C GLU A 33 9.55 1.96 9.09
N TRP A 34 10.40 2.32 8.14
CA TRP A 34 10.58 3.71 7.74
C TRP A 34 9.27 4.31 7.16
N LEU A 35 8.56 3.57 6.31
CA LEU A 35 7.30 4.03 5.73
C LEU A 35 6.22 4.23 6.81
N VAL A 36 6.13 3.34 7.79
CA VAL A 36 5.18 3.48 8.92
C VAL A 36 5.47 4.78 9.66
N GLN A 37 6.71 5.00 10.09
CA GLN A 37 7.12 6.22 10.80
C GLN A 37 6.87 7.48 9.96
N ALA A 38 7.21 7.46 8.67
CA ALA A 38 7.00 8.57 7.77
C ALA A 38 5.51 8.94 7.64
N PHE A 39 4.63 7.94 7.53
CA PHE A 39 3.20 8.16 7.36
C PHE A 39 2.53 8.65 8.65
N GLU A 40 3.03 8.22 9.81
CA GLU A 40 2.64 8.80 11.11
C GLU A 40 3.03 10.27 11.20
N ILE A 41 4.26 10.64 10.82
CA ILE A 41 4.74 12.03 10.82
C ILE A 41 3.92 12.92 9.86
N ILE A 42 3.59 12.40 8.68
CA ILE A 42 2.84 13.14 7.64
C ILE A 42 1.33 13.18 7.97
N ASP A 43 0.86 12.30 8.87
CA ASP A 43 -0.54 12.12 9.27
C ASP A 43 -1.41 11.74 8.06
N VAL A 44 -1.08 10.58 7.45
CA VAL A 44 -1.73 10.06 6.24
C VAL A 44 -2.53 8.79 6.59
N PRO A 45 -3.74 8.59 6.01
CA PRO A 45 -4.49 7.36 6.20
C PRO A 45 -3.73 6.11 5.74
N ASP A 46 -3.90 5.00 6.47
CA ASP A 46 -3.26 3.70 6.21
C ASP A 46 -3.45 3.19 4.78
N ALA A 47 -4.55 3.53 4.12
CA ALA A 47 -4.80 3.18 2.73
C ALA A 47 -3.62 3.55 1.82
N GLN A 48 -2.96 4.68 2.08
CA GLN A 48 -1.80 5.14 1.32
C GLN A 48 -0.53 4.35 1.68
N LEU A 49 -0.40 3.87 2.93
CA LEU A 49 0.71 3.02 3.36
C LEU A 49 0.67 1.67 2.62
N PHE A 50 -0.51 1.03 2.60
CA PHE A 50 -0.72 -0.21 1.83
C PHE A 50 -0.44 -0.01 0.33
N ALA A 51 -0.81 1.14 -0.23
CA ALA A 51 -0.53 1.46 -1.62
C ALA A 51 0.97 1.65 -1.89
N ALA A 52 1.68 2.40 -1.04
CA ALA A 52 3.12 2.62 -1.17
C ALA A 52 3.92 1.31 -1.06
N PHE A 53 3.56 0.48 -0.10
CA PHE A 53 4.23 -0.80 0.12
C PHE A 53 3.94 -1.81 -1.00
N GLY A 54 2.68 -1.95 -1.39
CA GLY A 54 2.31 -2.81 -2.52
C GLY A 54 2.96 -2.36 -3.84
N LEU A 55 3.17 -1.05 -4.03
CA LEU A 55 3.90 -0.51 -5.17
C LEU A 55 5.38 -0.93 -5.16
N LEU A 56 6.03 -0.88 -3.99
CA LEU A 56 7.43 -1.29 -3.82
C LEU A 56 7.61 -2.79 -4.06
N ASP A 57 6.76 -3.63 -3.46
CA ASP A 57 6.80 -5.09 -3.64
C ASP A 57 6.60 -5.46 -5.12
N ARG A 58 5.66 -4.80 -5.82
CA ARG A 58 5.43 -5.03 -7.26
C ARG A 58 6.61 -4.56 -8.11
N PHE A 59 7.21 -3.43 -7.77
CA PHE A 59 8.40 -2.93 -8.46
C PHE A 59 9.57 -3.92 -8.33
N ALA A 60 9.79 -4.41 -7.11
CA ALA A 60 10.82 -5.38 -6.80
C ALA A 60 10.59 -6.71 -7.52
N ALA A 61 9.36 -7.23 -7.52
CA ALA A 61 9.01 -8.47 -8.19
C ALA A 61 9.13 -8.40 -9.72
N ALA A 62 8.94 -7.22 -10.30
CA ALA A 62 9.11 -6.96 -11.73
C ALA A 62 10.57 -6.66 -12.11
N ALA A 63 11.50 -6.60 -11.15
CA ALA A 63 12.90 -6.35 -11.43
C ALA A 63 13.59 -7.64 -11.95
N PRO A 64 14.42 -7.55 -12.99
CA PRO A 64 15.14 -8.71 -13.52
C PRO A 64 16.26 -9.20 -12.58
N ALA A 65 16.67 -8.38 -11.63
CA ALA A 65 17.67 -8.70 -10.61
C ALA A 65 17.25 -8.09 -9.26
N PRO A 66 17.69 -8.68 -8.14
CA PRO A 66 17.40 -8.15 -6.81
C PRO A 66 17.95 -6.72 -6.68
N ILE A 67 17.18 -5.84 -6.04
CA ILE A 67 17.58 -4.45 -5.83
C ILE A 67 18.82 -4.45 -4.91
N SER A 68 19.96 -3.99 -5.42
CA SER A 68 21.22 -3.92 -4.67
C SER A 68 21.17 -2.88 -3.55
N ALA A 69 21.90 -3.12 -2.46
CA ALA A 69 21.98 -2.17 -1.34
C ALA A 69 22.74 -0.91 -1.76
N GLY A 70 22.21 0.25 -1.39
CA GLY A 70 22.88 1.53 -1.56
C GLY A 70 21.94 2.72 -1.34
N PRO A 71 22.46 3.95 -1.35
CA PRO A 71 21.66 5.18 -1.21
C PRO A 71 20.54 5.32 -2.25
N ALA A 72 20.74 4.71 -3.42
CA ALA A 72 19.74 4.63 -4.47
C ALA A 72 18.51 3.77 -4.09
N ALA A 73 18.68 2.77 -3.21
CA ALA A 73 17.59 1.92 -2.75
C ALA A 73 16.60 2.70 -1.87
N PHE A 74 17.11 3.55 -0.99
CA PHE A 74 16.26 4.39 -0.14
C PHE A 74 15.46 5.42 -0.97
N SER A 75 16.05 5.91 -2.07
CA SER A 75 15.32 6.77 -3.02
C SER A 75 14.10 6.09 -3.65
N LEU A 76 14.10 4.75 -3.77
CA LEU A 76 12.93 3.98 -4.24
C LEU A 76 11.80 3.97 -3.21
N VAL A 77 12.12 3.88 -1.92
CA VAL A 77 11.14 3.93 -0.82
C VAL A 77 10.45 5.30 -0.81
N LEU A 78 11.23 6.38 -0.87
CA LEU A 78 10.72 7.75 -0.95
C LEU A 78 9.87 7.96 -2.21
N ALA A 79 10.33 7.47 -3.35
CA ALA A 79 9.59 7.54 -4.61
C ALA A 79 8.26 6.76 -4.54
N ALA A 80 8.24 5.58 -3.93
CA ALA A 80 7.03 4.77 -3.78
C ALA A 80 5.98 5.50 -2.91
N MET A 81 6.41 6.10 -1.79
CA MET A 81 5.56 6.97 -0.96
C MET A 81 4.97 8.11 -1.79
N LEU A 82 5.80 8.87 -2.50
CA LEU A 82 5.34 10.02 -3.29
C LEU A 82 4.37 9.61 -4.41
N VAL A 83 4.62 8.49 -5.09
CA VAL A 83 3.70 7.97 -6.12
C VAL A 83 2.36 7.58 -5.50
N ALA A 84 2.34 6.90 -4.36
CA ALA A 84 1.10 6.57 -3.66
C ALA A 84 0.31 7.83 -3.30
N LEU A 85 0.98 8.82 -2.68
CA LEU A 85 0.38 10.09 -2.31
C LEU A 85 -0.11 10.91 -3.51
N LYS A 86 0.56 10.84 -4.67
CA LYS A 86 0.11 11.50 -5.91
C LYS A 86 -1.17 10.88 -6.46
N VAL A 87 -1.39 9.59 -6.20
CA VAL A 87 -2.55 8.84 -6.71
C VAL A 87 -3.75 8.97 -5.80
N GLY A 88 -3.56 8.85 -4.49
CA GLY A 88 -4.67 8.78 -3.52
C GLY A 88 -4.56 9.73 -2.32
N GLY A 89 -3.47 10.48 -2.21
CA GLY A 89 -3.27 11.45 -1.13
C GLY A 89 -3.89 12.82 -1.43
N THR A 90 -3.81 13.71 -0.44
CA THR A 90 -4.18 15.12 -0.60
C THR A 90 -2.96 15.96 -0.96
N GLN A 91 -3.17 17.16 -1.51
CA GLN A 91 -2.08 18.10 -1.76
C GLN A 91 -1.29 18.44 -0.49
N ARG A 92 -1.97 18.53 0.66
CA ARG A 92 -1.35 18.77 1.97
C ARG A 92 -0.40 17.63 2.37
N HIS A 93 -0.81 16.37 2.15
CA HIS A 93 0.04 15.21 2.42
C HIS A 93 1.28 15.21 1.53
N LEU A 94 1.12 15.56 0.24
CA LEU A 94 2.23 15.68 -0.68
C LEU A 94 3.23 16.75 -0.25
N ASP A 95 2.76 17.92 0.18
CA ASP A 95 3.65 19.00 0.56
C ASP A 95 4.42 18.70 1.86
N ARG A 96 3.78 18.01 2.82
CA ARG A 96 4.45 17.45 4.00
C ARG A 96 5.48 16.37 3.63
N ALA A 97 5.12 15.44 2.75
CA ALA A 97 6.03 14.39 2.29
C ALA A 97 7.27 14.98 1.57
N LYS A 98 7.09 16.06 0.80
CA LYS A 98 8.21 16.75 0.16
C LYS A 98 9.19 17.36 1.17
N LYS A 99 8.69 17.92 2.27
CA LYS A 99 9.54 18.43 3.36
C LYS A 99 10.31 17.29 4.00
N LEU A 100 9.63 16.18 4.32
CA LEU A 100 10.26 14.99 4.87
C LEU A 100 11.38 14.47 3.96
N VAL A 101 11.16 14.39 2.64
CA VAL A 101 12.20 13.95 1.68
C VAL A 101 13.47 14.80 1.75
N VAL A 102 13.32 16.12 1.90
CA VAL A 102 14.46 17.04 2.03
C VAL A 102 15.19 16.82 3.36
N GLU A 103 14.43 16.69 4.45
CA GLU A 103 14.97 16.44 5.79
C GLU A 103 15.71 15.10 5.87
N THR A 104 15.13 14.03 5.29
CA THR A 104 15.67 12.68 5.44
C THR A 104 16.94 12.46 4.61
N LEU A 105 17.03 13.05 3.41
CA LEU A 105 18.18 12.84 2.53
C LEU A 105 19.36 13.77 2.85
N GLY A 106 19.16 14.84 3.61
CA GLY A 106 20.23 15.78 4.04
C GLY A 106 21.06 16.39 2.90
N SER A 107 20.64 16.20 1.65
CA SER A 107 21.39 16.53 0.44
C SER A 107 20.93 17.88 -0.12
N PRO A 108 21.81 18.67 -0.76
CA PRO A 108 21.40 19.90 -1.43
C PRO A 108 20.49 19.67 -2.65
N ARG A 109 20.46 18.45 -3.22
CA ARG A 109 19.64 18.11 -4.41
C ARG A 109 18.98 16.72 -4.31
N PRO A 110 18.10 16.49 -3.32
CA PRO A 110 17.51 15.18 -3.06
C PRO A 110 16.58 14.73 -4.20
N TRP A 111 16.00 15.71 -4.90
CA TRP A 111 14.99 15.50 -5.93
C TRP A 111 15.47 14.83 -7.20
N ALA A 112 16.77 14.89 -7.53
CA ALA A 112 17.28 14.26 -8.75
C ALA A 112 17.18 12.72 -8.64
N ALA A 113 17.66 12.16 -7.52
CA ALA A 113 17.60 10.73 -7.24
C ALA A 113 16.15 10.25 -7.08
N VAL A 114 15.34 10.97 -6.31
CA VAL A 114 13.93 10.61 -6.07
C VAL A 114 13.11 10.65 -7.35
N ARG A 115 13.26 11.67 -8.21
CA ARG A 115 12.54 11.71 -9.51
C ARG A 115 12.97 10.61 -10.46
N SER A 116 14.27 10.29 -10.48
CA SER A 116 14.78 9.15 -11.26
C SER A 116 14.15 7.84 -10.79
N ALA A 117 14.09 7.63 -9.46
CA ALA A 117 13.45 6.48 -8.85
C ALA A 117 11.94 6.41 -9.14
N GLU A 118 11.21 7.52 -9.03
CA GLU A 118 9.78 7.57 -9.39
C GLU A 118 9.54 7.15 -10.84
N GLN A 119 10.32 7.72 -11.76
CA GLN A 119 10.21 7.38 -13.18
C GLN A 119 10.57 5.91 -13.44
N GLN A 120 11.56 5.38 -12.72
CA GLN A 120 11.94 3.98 -12.82
C GLN A 120 10.80 3.04 -12.37
N ILE A 121 10.17 3.35 -11.23
CA ILE A 121 9.01 2.60 -10.72
C ILE A 121 7.87 2.62 -11.73
N LEU A 122 7.49 3.82 -12.18
CA LEU A 122 6.38 3.99 -13.11
C LEU A 122 6.62 3.29 -14.45
N ARG A 123 7.80 3.43 -15.04
CA ARG A 123 8.13 2.76 -16.31
C ARG A 123 8.12 1.25 -16.16
N ARG A 124 8.69 0.72 -15.08
CA ARG A 124 8.74 -0.73 -14.84
C ARG A 124 7.35 -1.33 -14.68
N LEU A 125 6.45 -0.60 -14.03
CA LEU A 125 5.06 -1.00 -13.85
C LEU A 125 4.16 -0.57 -15.01
N GLY A 126 4.69 -0.10 -16.13
CA GLY A 126 3.88 0.35 -17.28
C GLY A 126 2.85 1.42 -16.90
N PHE A 127 3.22 2.33 -16.00
CA PHE A 127 2.39 3.40 -15.43
C PHE A 127 1.16 2.92 -14.65
N ARG A 128 1.15 1.67 -14.18
CA ARG A 128 0.06 1.08 -13.39
C ARG A 128 0.40 1.09 -11.90
N ALA A 129 0.48 2.29 -11.33
CA ALA A 129 0.80 2.49 -9.92
C ALA A 129 -0.30 1.96 -8.98
N CYS A 130 -1.57 2.03 -9.40
CA CYS A 130 -2.70 1.61 -8.57
C CYS A 130 -2.85 0.08 -8.57
N THR A 131 -3.03 -0.50 -7.40
CA THR A 131 -3.52 -1.87 -7.21
C THR A 131 -4.54 -1.91 -6.09
N PRO A 132 -5.53 -2.81 -6.16
CA PRO A 132 -6.34 -3.10 -4.98
C PRO A 132 -5.43 -3.57 -3.84
N THR A 133 -5.66 -3.00 -2.67
CA THR A 133 -4.95 -3.32 -1.42
C THR A 133 -5.83 -4.21 -0.53
N ALA A 134 -5.22 -4.81 0.50
CA ALA A 134 -5.96 -5.56 1.52
C ALA A 134 -7.00 -4.67 2.23
N ARG A 135 -6.67 -3.38 2.43
CA ARG A 135 -7.60 -2.39 3.00
C ARG A 135 -8.82 -2.17 2.11
N ASP A 136 -8.65 -2.07 0.79
CA ASP A 136 -9.77 -1.89 -0.14
C ASP A 136 -10.77 -3.06 -0.08
N LEU A 137 -10.25 -4.28 0.08
CA LEU A 137 -11.07 -5.48 0.26
C LEU A 137 -11.80 -5.45 1.60
N LEU A 138 -11.11 -5.13 2.69
CA LEU A 138 -11.70 -5.01 4.01
C LEU A 138 -12.81 -3.94 4.03
N ASP A 139 -12.57 -2.76 3.48
CA ASP A 139 -13.56 -1.69 3.39
C ASP A 139 -14.77 -2.09 2.53
N ARG A 140 -14.59 -2.96 1.53
CA ARG A 140 -15.71 -3.50 0.75
C ARG A 140 -16.52 -4.49 1.58
N LEU A 141 -15.86 -5.43 2.25
CA LEU A 141 -16.49 -6.44 3.10
C LEU A 141 -17.27 -5.81 4.25
N LEU A 142 -16.69 -4.81 4.92
CA LEU A 142 -17.36 -4.08 6.00
C LEU A 142 -18.60 -3.33 5.51
N ARG A 143 -18.53 -2.68 4.34
CA ARG A 143 -19.69 -2.03 3.73
C ARG A 143 -20.81 -3.02 3.39
N ASP A 144 -20.46 -4.18 2.86
CA ASP A 144 -21.44 -5.22 2.53
C ASP A 144 -22.07 -5.82 3.81
N ALA A 145 -21.27 -6.07 4.85
CA ALA A 145 -21.76 -6.55 6.14
C ALA A 145 -22.72 -5.54 6.80
N LEU A 146 -22.37 -4.25 6.83
CA LEU A 146 -23.22 -3.20 7.38
C LEU A 146 -24.52 -3.04 6.58
N ALA A 147 -24.47 -3.10 5.25
CA ALA A 147 -25.65 -3.03 4.41
C ALA A 147 -26.61 -4.22 4.64
N GLN A 148 -26.07 -5.40 4.95
CA GLN A 148 -26.88 -6.57 5.32
C GLN A 148 -27.55 -6.40 6.69
N VAL A 149 -26.84 -5.82 7.68
CA VAL A 149 -27.40 -5.51 9.01
C VAL A 149 -28.55 -4.51 8.89
N LEU A 150 -28.36 -3.42 8.14
CA LEU A 150 -29.38 -2.37 7.97
C LEU A 150 -30.61 -2.83 7.17
N ARG A 151 -30.49 -3.89 6.37
CA ARG A 151 -31.61 -4.49 5.62
C ARG A 151 -32.37 -5.57 6.41
N ARG A 152 -31.81 -6.06 7.52
CA ARG A 152 -32.55 -6.97 8.41
C ARG A 152 -33.55 -6.14 9.24
N PRO A 153 -34.83 -6.54 9.32
CA PRO A 153 -35.76 -5.90 10.25
C PRO A 153 -35.23 -6.04 11.68
N PRO A 154 -35.51 -5.08 12.58
CA PRO A 154 -35.09 -5.17 13.97
C PRO A 154 -35.70 -6.44 14.56
N ARG A 155 -34.86 -7.45 14.80
CA ARG A 155 -35.23 -8.55 15.69
C ARG A 155 -34.99 -8.07 17.11
N ASP A 156 -35.98 -8.28 17.95
CA ASP A 156 -36.01 -7.89 19.36
C ASP A 156 -34.72 -8.25 20.11
N GLY A 157 -34.41 -7.43 21.11
CA GLY A 157 -33.10 -7.23 21.74
C GLY A 157 -32.32 -8.48 22.12
N ASN A 158 -30.99 -8.29 22.19
CA ASN A 158 -29.95 -9.19 22.71
C ASN A 158 -29.36 -10.26 21.78
N ALA A 159 -29.74 -10.34 20.50
CA ALA A 159 -29.09 -11.26 19.54
C ALA A 159 -27.80 -10.70 18.90
N TRP A 160 -27.42 -9.45 19.18
CA TRP A 160 -26.33 -8.76 18.48
C TRP A 160 -24.94 -9.35 18.80
N ASP A 161 -24.74 -9.96 19.96
CA ASP A 161 -23.39 -10.37 20.37
C ASP A 161 -22.97 -11.72 19.79
N ALA A 162 -23.80 -12.75 19.82
CA ALA A 162 -23.35 -14.11 19.46
C ALA A 162 -23.18 -14.31 17.94
N GLU A 163 -24.14 -13.85 17.12
CA GLU A 163 -24.14 -14.11 15.68
C GLU A 163 -23.18 -13.16 14.92
N ALA A 164 -22.92 -11.96 15.44
CA ALA A 164 -21.93 -11.05 14.87
C ALA A 164 -20.51 -11.49 15.27
N PHE A 165 -20.29 -11.90 16.52
CA PHE A 165 -19.02 -12.45 16.99
C PHE A 165 -18.64 -13.71 16.22
N ALA A 166 -19.57 -14.66 16.05
CA ALA A 166 -19.33 -15.87 15.26
C ALA A 166 -18.96 -15.57 13.80
N ARG A 167 -19.55 -14.54 13.18
CA ARG A 167 -19.21 -14.12 11.81
C ARG A 167 -17.84 -13.45 11.72
N CYS A 168 -17.47 -12.63 12.70
CA CYS A 168 -16.14 -12.03 12.79
C CYS A 168 -15.06 -13.08 13.09
N GLU A 169 -15.36 -14.05 13.96
CA GLU A 169 -14.48 -15.18 14.26
C GLU A 169 -14.24 -16.06 13.04
N THR A 170 -15.30 -16.31 12.25
CA THR A 170 -15.19 -17.05 10.98
C THR A 170 -14.36 -16.29 9.95
N LEU A 171 -14.48 -14.95 9.88
CA LEU A 171 -13.65 -14.10 9.04
C LEU A 171 -12.18 -14.10 9.49
N ALA A 172 -11.92 -14.03 10.79
CA ALA A 172 -10.57 -14.12 11.35
C ALA A 172 -9.92 -15.47 11.05
N ARG A 173 -10.69 -16.57 11.16
CA ARG A 173 -10.22 -17.91 10.82
C ARG A 173 -9.89 -18.06 9.34
N TYR A 174 -10.69 -17.47 8.46
CA TYR A 174 -10.45 -17.48 7.00
C TYR A 174 -9.27 -16.60 6.55
N LEU A 175 -8.81 -15.67 7.38
CA LEU A 175 -7.68 -14.78 7.07
C LEU A 175 -6.34 -15.30 7.61
N LEU A 176 -6.36 -16.32 8.48
CA LEU A 176 -5.19 -16.88 9.17
C LEU A 176 -4.82 -18.29 8.71
N GLU A 177 -5.62 -18.91 7.83
CA GLU A 177 -5.32 -20.15 7.09
C GLU A 177 -4.89 -19.83 5.65
#